data_AF-A0A231VRB0-F1
#
_entry.id   AF-A0A231VRB0-F1
#
_cell.length_a   1.000
_cell.length_b   1.000
_cell.length_c   1.000
_cell.angle_alpha   90.00
_cell.angle_beta   90.00
_cell.angle_gamma   90.00
#
_symmetry.space_group_name_H-M   'P 1'
#
loop_
_entity.id
_entity.type
_entity.pdbx_description
1 polymer ?
#
loop_
_entity_poly.entity_id
_entity_poly.type
_entity_poly.pdbx_seq_one_letter_code
_entity_poly.pdbx_strand_id
1 'polypeptide(L)'
;LQNGEIQVNYSSNYDSWQANKPTSKTFGTVEGKVKGKKANIRVDAEPHSGKFQVQSGSGKSGYPLNEHLRIDRIIGKDSIVDWVNSNESLSKLSKGVREQIIDRIWKAYQRYYAN
;
A
#
# COMPACT_ATOMS: atom_id res chain seq x y z
N LEU A 1 40.20 19.16 29.38
CA LEU A 1 39.17 19.02 28.35
C LEU A 1 39.29 17.60 27.78
N GLN A 2 38.36 16.71 28.12
CA GLN A 2 38.38 15.33 27.63
C GLN A 2 37.40 15.27 26.44
N ASN A 3 37.96 15.15 25.23
CA ASN A 3 37.23 15.10 23.98
C ASN A 3 36.39 13.84 23.90
N GLY A 4 35.09 14.00 23.63
CA GLY A 4 34.10 12.94 23.57
C GLY A 4 34.22 12.10 22.30
N GLU A 5 34.21 10.79 22.46
CA GLU A 5 33.83 9.87 21.40
C GLU A 5 32.31 9.77 21.39
N ILE A 6 31.67 10.50 20.47
CA ILE A 6 30.27 10.28 20.12
C ILE A 6 30.23 8.99 19.30
N GLN A 7 29.87 7.88 19.93
CA GLN A 7 29.52 6.65 19.22
C GLN A 7 28.22 6.87 18.44
N VAL A 8 28.35 7.29 17.18
CA VAL A 8 27.24 7.32 16.22
C VAL A 8 26.92 5.88 15.81
N ASN A 9 25.95 5.29 16.51
CA ASN A 9 25.43 3.95 16.23
C ASN A 9 24.52 4.04 14.98
N TYR A 10 25.09 3.88 13.79
CA TYR A 10 24.35 3.97 12.52
C TYR A 10 23.37 2.80 12.27
N SER A 11 23.50 1.69 13.00
CA SER A 11 22.76 0.44 12.73
C SER A 11 21.50 0.24 13.57
N SER A 12 21.35 0.92 14.71
CA SER A 12 20.25 0.67 15.65
C SER A 12 18.87 1.11 15.15
N ASN A 13 18.80 2.11 14.26
CA ASN A 13 17.53 2.62 13.74
C ASN A 13 16.94 1.78 12.59
N TYR A 14 17.77 1.16 11.74
CA TYR A 14 17.27 0.38 10.61
C TYR A 14 16.64 -0.93 11.08
N ASP A 15 17.33 -1.67 11.95
CA ASP A 15 16.82 -2.94 12.51
C ASP A 15 15.60 -2.70 13.41
N SER A 16 15.60 -1.61 14.21
CA SER A 16 14.44 -1.19 14.99
C SER A 16 13.26 -0.80 14.10
N TRP A 17 13.50 -0.12 12.98
CA TRP A 17 12.44 0.24 12.03
C TRP A 17 11.85 -0.99 11.31
N GLN A 18 12.69 -1.95 10.90
CA GLN A 18 12.23 -3.22 10.33
C GLN A 18 11.38 -4.01 11.33
N ALA A 19 11.81 -4.06 12.60
CA ALA A 19 11.08 -4.73 13.68
C ALA A 19 9.74 -4.05 14.05
N ASN A 20 9.60 -2.74 13.78
CA ASN A 20 8.43 -1.93 14.14
C ASN A 20 7.51 -1.60 12.94
N LYS A 21 7.59 -2.34 11.84
CA LYS A 21 6.67 -2.17 10.70
C LYS A 21 5.23 -2.45 11.15
N PRO A 22 4.27 -1.53 10.93
CA PRO A 22 2.89 -1.76 11.33
C PRO A 22 2.31 -2.96 10.59
N THR A 23 1.43 -3.72 11.25
CA THR A 23 0.72 -4.84 10.62
C THR A 23 -0.14 -4.35 9.44
N SER A 24 -0.77 -3.18 9.58
CA SER A 24 -1.51 -2.52 8.51
C SER A 24 -1.53 -1.00 8.71
N LYS A 25 -1.45 -0.23 7.62
CA LYS A 25 -1.64 1.23 7.60
C LYS A 25 -2.39 1.66 6.34
N THR A 26 -3.47 2.41 6.52
CA THR A 26 -4.24 3.02 5.43
C THR A 26 -3.49 4.20 4.81
N PHE A 27 -3.31 4.20 3.49
CA PHE A 27 -2.73 5.30 2.70
C PHE A 27 -3.78 6.17 2.01
N GLY A 28 -5.04 5.78 2.12
CA GLY A 28 -6.17 6.64 1.85
C GLY A 28 -7.40 5.87 1.41
N THR A 29 -8.47 6.62 1.27
CA THR A 29 -9.76 6.15 0.74
C THR A 29 -10.04 6.85 -0.59
N VAL A 30 -10.65 6.13 -1.52
CA VAL A 30 -11.13 6.61 -2.81
C VAL A 30 -12.62 6.35 -2.89
N GLU A 31 -13.42 7.37 -3.21
CA GLU A 31 -14.83 7.17 -3.53
C GLU A 31 -14.95 6.64 -4.97
N GLY A 32 -15.73 5.56 -5.15
CA GLY A 32 -15.94 4.98 -6.46
C GLY A 32 -17.20 4.13 -6.54
N LYS A 33 -17.34 3.39 -7.64
CA LYS A 33 -18.36 2.36 -7.78
C LYS A 33 -17.72 0.98 -7.86
N VAL A 34 -18.14 0.05 -7.03
CA VAL A 34 -17.78 -1.37 -7.08
C VAL A 34 -19.02 -2.14 -7.50
N LYS A 35 -18.95 -2.88 -8.62
CA LYS A 35 -20.11 -3.60 -9.21
C LYS A 35 -21.35 -2.70 -9.34
N GLY A 36 -21.15 -1.46 -9.79
CA GLY A 36 -22.22 -0.46 -9.98
C GLY A 36 -22.71 0.28 -8.72
N LYS A 37 -22.27 -0.11 -7.53
CA LYS A 37 -22.70 0.49 -6.25
C LYS A 37 -21.65 1.45 -5.69
N LYS A 38 -22.07 2.60 -5.15
CA LYS A 38 -21.17 3.54 -4.48
C LYS A 38 -20.45 2.83 -3.33
N ALA A 39 -19.12 2.99 -3.26
CA ALA A 39 -18.28 2.36 -2.25
C ALA A 39 -17.07 3.23 -1.91
N ASN A 40 -16.62 3.08 -0.66
CA ASN A 40 -15.33 3.59 -0.20
C ASN A 40 -14.27 2.50 -0.37
N ILE A 41 -13.25 2.78 -1.17
CA ILE A 41 -12.15 1.87 -1.49
C ILE A 41 -10.91 2.32 -0.72
N ARG A 42 -10.46 1.53 0.24
CA ARG A 42 -9.24 1.77 1.01
C ARG A 42 -8.04 1.13 0.33
N VAL A 43 -6.91 1.82 0.40
CA VAL A 43 -5.60 1.28 0.03
C VAL A 43 -4.78 1.18 1.31
N ASP A 44 -4.49 -0.05 1.72
CA ASP A 44 -3.73 -0.35 2.92
C ASP A 44 -2.38 -0.95 2.54
N ALA A 45 -1.34 -0.59 3.29
CA ALA A 45 -0.06 -1.27 3.24
C ALA A 45 0.09 -2.15 4.48
N GLU A 46 0.48 -3.39 4.27
CA GLU A 46 0.83 -4.32 5.33
C GLU A 46 2.33 -4.62 5.22
N PRO A 47 3.20 -3.73 5.69
CA PRO A 47 4.65 -3.86 5.47
C PRO A 47 5.26 -5.06 6.18
N HIS A 48 4.64 -5.55 7.25
CA HIS A 48 5.06 -6.78 7.91
C HIS A 48 4.76 -8.03 7.06
N SER A 49 3.63 -8.06 6.34
CA SER A 49 3.24 -9.20 5.49
C SER A 49 3.65 -9.02 4.02
N GLY A 50 4.33 -7.92 3.70
CA GLY A 50 4.90 -7.68 2.37
C GLY A 50 3.85 -7.50 1.28
N LYS A 51 2.71 -6.87 1.57
CA LYS A 51 1.65 -6.66 0.58
C LYS A 51 0.95 -5.31 0.73
N PHE A 52 0.27 -4.92 -0.35
CA PHE A 52 -0.74 -3.86 -0.35
C PHE A 52 -2.11 -4.48 -0.55
N GLN A 53 -3.11 -3.94 0.10
CA GLN A 53 -4.50 -4.36 -0.01
C GLN A 53 -5.35 -3.22 -0.54
N VAL A 54 -6.14 -3.49 -1.58
CA VAL A 54 -7.17 -2.59 -2.07
C VAL A 54 -8.51 -3.21 -1.72
N GLN A 55 -9.22 -2.60 -0.77
CA GLN A 55 -10.45 -3.17 -0.23
C GLN A 55 -11.61 -2.19 -0.20
N SER A 56 -12.84 -2.68 -0.42
CA SER A 56 -14.06 -1.90 -0.26
C SER A 56 -15.04 -2.55 0.71
N GLY A 57 -15.76 -1.72 1.46
CA GLY A 57 -16.86 -2.16 2.32
C GLY A 57 -16.47 -2.30 3.80
N SER A 58 -17.47 -2.20 4.66
CA SER A 58 -17.39 -2.26 6.12
C SER A 58 -17.66 -3.67 6.70
N GLY A 59 -17.29 -4.73 5.98
CA GLY A 59 -17.47 -6.12 6.43
C GLY A 59 -18.84 -6.76 6.14
N LYS A 60 -19.71 -6.14 5.34
CA LYS A 60 -21.00 -6.75 4.93
C LYS A 60 -20.85 -7.66 3.71
N SER A 61 -21.40 -8.87 3.82
CA SER A 61 -21.33 -9.95 2.81
C SER A 61 -21.89 -9.53 1.43
N GLY A 62 -21.21 -9.94 0.35
CA GLY A 62 -21.73 -9.95 -1.02
C GLY A 62 -21.03 -9.05 -2.05
N TYR A 63 -20.21 -8.08 -1.63
CA TYR A 63 -19.66 -7.03 -2.54
C TYR A 63 -18.23 -6.51 -2.28
N PRO A 64 -17.33 -7.12 -1.47
CA PRO A 64 -16.06 -6.46 -1.21
C PRO A 64 -15.09 -6.62 -2.39
N LEU A 65 -14.66 -5.51 -2.99
CA LEU A 65 -13.32 -5.43 -3.58
C LEU A 65 -12.35 -5.84 -2.46
N ASN A 66 -11.45 -6.78 -2.72
CA ASN A 66 -10.44 -7.21 -1.75
C ASN A 66 -9.27 -7.84 -2.50
N GLU A 67 -8.45 -6.97 -3.08
CA GLU A 67 -7.36 -7.36 -3.97
C GLU A 67 -6.02 -7.09 -3.30
N HIS A 68 -5.04 -7.95 -3.53
CA HIS A 68 -3.72 -7.83 -2.92
C HIS A 68 -2.61 -7.78 -3.96
N LEU A 69 -1.66 -6.89 -3.76
CA LEU A 69 -0.42 -6.81 -4.52
C LEU A 69 0.74 -7.12 -3.58
N ARG A 70 1.45 -8.23 -3.81
CA ARG A 70 2.65 -8.57 -3.06
C ARG A 70 3.82 -7.68 -3.50
N ILE A 71 4.65 -7.30 -2.53
CA ILE A 71 5.79 -6.39 -2.74
C ILE A 71 6.81 -6.94 -3.74
N ASP A 72 7.02 -8.26 -3.75
CA ASP A 72 7.96 -8.93 -4.65
C ASP A 72 7.52 -8.92 -6.13
N ARG A 73 6.30 -8.46 -6.41
CA ARG A 73 5.80 -8.21 -7.77
C ARG A 73 5.98 -6.75 -8.20
N ILE A 74 6.46 -5.88 -7.32
CA ILE A 74 6.67 -4.46 -7.63
C ILE A 74 8.12 -4.25 -8.02
N ILE A 75 8.34 -4.05 -9.31
CA ILE A 75 9.65 -3.69 -9.89
C ILE A 75 9.76 -2.17 -10.02
N GLY A 76 8.64 -1.47 -10.15
CA GLY A 76 8.54 -0.03 -10.27
C GLY A 76 7.08 0.42 -10.38
N LYS A 77 6.84 1.72 -10.56
CA LYS A 77 5.48 2.26 -10.65
C LYS A 77 4.65 1.59 -11.76
N ASP A 78 5.28 1.25 -12.88
CA ASP A 78 4.58 0.62 -14.02
C ASP A 78 4.02 -0.76 -13.66
N SER A 79 4.73 -1.57 -12.87
CA SER A 79 4.18 -2.86 -12.40
C SER A 79 2.93 -2.71 -11.51
N ILE A 80 2.78 -1.58 -10.81
CA ILE A 80 1.55 -1.24 -10.07
C ILE A 80 0.44 -0.83 -11.05
N VAL A 81 0.78 -0.02 -12.05
CA VAL A 81 -0.15 0.40 -13.12
C VAL A 81 -0.71 -0.83 -13.83
N ASP A 82 0.16 -1.76 -14.23
CA ASP A 82 -0.21 -2.99 -14.92
C ASP A 82 -1.09 -3.88 -14.05
N TRP A 83 -0.75 -4.05 -12.78
CA TRP A 83 -1.58 -4.82 -11.86
C TRP A 83 -2.97 -4.20 -11.67
N VAL A 84 -3.07 -2.89 -11.44
CA VAL A 84 -4.38 -2.22 -11.28
C VAL A 84 -5.22 -2.30 -12.57
N ASN A 85 -4.58 -2.26 -13.74
CA ASN A 85 -5.28 -2.27 -15.02
C ASN A 85 -5.63 -3.67 -15.52
N SER A 86 -4.89 -4.71 -15.11
CA SER A 86 -5.12 -6.11 -15.53
C SER A 86 -5.85 -6.95 -14.48
N ASN A 87 -5.90 -6.53 -13.21
CA ASN A 87 -6.62 -7.24 -12.16
C ASN A 87 -8.14 -7.28 -12.45
N GLU A 88 -8.75 -8.44 -12.23
CA GLU A 88 -10.13 -8.74 -12.61
C GLU A 88 -11.17 -7.82 -11.94
N SER A 89 -10.93 -7.40 -10.70
CA SER A 89 -11.84 -6.52 -9.96
C SER A 89 -11.49 -5.05 -10.15
N LEU A 90 -10.21 -4.70 -10.14
CA LEU A 90 -9.75 -3.31 -10.21
C LEU A 90 -9.92 -2.70 -11.60
N SER A 91 -9.73 -3.48 -12.66
CA SER A 91 -9.90 -3.03 -14.05
C SER A 91 -11.31 -2.54 -14.37
N LYS A 92 -12.32 -3.00 -13.61
CA LYS A 92 -13.73 -2.62 -13.71
C LYS A 92 -14.04 -1.26 -13.04
N LEU A 93 -13.10 -0.69 -12.30
CA LEU A 93 -13.24 0.64 -11.68
C LEU A 93 -13.04 1.74 -12.74
N SER A 94 -13.60 2.93 -12.48
CA SER A 94 -13.37 4.07 -13.38
C SER A 94 -11.90 4.46 -13.43
N LYS A 95 -11.46 5.03 -14.55
CA LYS A 95 -10.07 5.46 -14.76
C LYS A 95 -9.54 6.32 -13.60
N GLY A 96 -10.28 7.35 -13.19
CA GLY A 96 -9.88 8.23 -12.09
C GLY A 96 -9.80 7.55 -10.72
N VAL A 97 -10.58 6.48 -10.49
CA VAL A 97 -10.45 5.66 -9.26
C VAL A 97 -9.19 4.81 -9.33
N ARG A 98 -8.89 4.19 -10.49
CA ARG A 98 -7.68 3.40 -10.70
C ARG A 98 -6.41 4.23 -10.53
N GLU A 99 -6.35 5.42 -11.13
CA GLU A 99 -5.21 6.34 -11.00
C GLU A 99 -4.94 6.72 -9.54
N GLN A 100 -6.00 6.97 -8.76
CA GLN A 100 -5.90 7.26 -7.34
C GLN A 100 -5.44 6.08 -6.49
N ILE A 101 -5.82 4.85 -6.86
CA ILE A 101 -5.33 3.63 -6.22
C ILE A 101 -3.84 3.46 -6.51
N ILE A 102 -3.42 3.61 -7.78
CA ILE A 102 -2.01 3.54 -8.21
C ILE A 102 -1.16 4.54 -7.42
N ASP A 103 -1.59 5.79 -7.32
CA ASP A 103 -0.87 6.84 -6.58
C ASP A 103 -0.70 6.50 -5.09
N ARG A 104 -1.76 5.97 -4.45
CA ARG A 104 -1.71 5.59 -3.03
C ARG A 104 -0.81 4.37 -2.79
N ILE A 105 -0.86 3.35 -3.65
CA ILE A 105 0.05 2.19 -3.57
C ILE A 105 1.50 2.65 -3.79
N TRP A 106 1.74 3.51 -4.79
CA TRP A 106 3.09 4.03 -5.05
C TRP A 106 3.65 4.83 -3.87
N LYS A 107 2.85 5.73 -3.28
CA LYS A 107 3.23 6.46 -2.06
C LYS A 107 3.53 5.52 -0.89
N ALA A 108 2.73 4.46 -0.73
CA ALA A 108 2.94 3.47 0.30
C ALA A 108 4.21 2.64 0.07
N TYR A 109 4.48 2.27 -1.18
CA TYR A 109 5.71 1.61 -1.59
C TYR A 109 6.92 2.46 -1.27
N GLN A 110 6.91 3.73 -1.67
CA GLN A 110 8.00 4.66 -1.39
C GLN A 110 8.25 4.82 0.11
N ARG A 111 7.18 4.85 0.92
CA ARG A 111 7.29 5.01 2.37
C ARG A 111 7.98 3.85 3.09
N TYR A 112 7.90 2.63 2.55
CA TYR A 112 8.32 1.40 3.23
C TYR A 112 9.39 0.57 2.51
N TYR A 113 9.68 0.86 1.25
CA TYR A 113 10.55 -0.01 0.45
C TYR A 113 11.49 0.73 -0.50
N ALA A 114 11.23 2.00 -0.84
CA ALA A 114 12.18 2.82 -1.59
C ALA A 114 13.06 3.60 -0.60
N ASN A 115 14.07 2.92 -0.06
CA ASN A 115 15.22 3.57 0.58
C ASN A 115 16.37 3.62 -0.44
#